data_AF-A0A7K4SZG6-F1
#
_entry.id   AF-A0A7K4SZG6-F1
#
_cell.length_a   1.000
_cell.length_b   1.000
_cell.length_c   1.000
_cell.angle_alpha   90.00
_cell.angle_beta   90.00
_cell.angle_gamma   90.00
#
_symmetry.space_group_name_H-M   'P 1'
#
loop_
_entity.id
_entity.type
_entity.pdbx_description
1 polymer ?
#
loop_
_entity_poly.entity_id
_entity_poly.type
_entity_poly.pdbx_seq_one_letter_code
_entity_poly.pdbx_strand_id
1 'polypeptide(L)' 'LRSASWQGHAGGLLFLYSTGLSRIRGSPQDCERRGGFCSHGSCPPGIGRVGICSEQDFCCRT' A
#
# COMPACT_ATOMS: atom_id res chain seq x y z
N LEU A 1 4.46 31.41 -5.41
CA LEU A 1 3.78 30.14 -5.81
C LEU A 1 4.18 29.01 -4.87
N ARG A 2 3.67 28.99 -3.63
CA ARG A 2 3.76 27.82 -2.73
C ARG A 2 2.46 27.76 -1.95
N SER A 3 1.45 27.15 -2.55
CA SER A 3 0.19 26.85 -1.87
C SER A 3 0.41 25.62 -1.00
N ALA A 4 0.82 25.83 0.25
CA ALA A 4 0.76 24.79 1.27
C ALA A 4 -0.66 24.83 1.87
N SER A 5 -1.56 24.00 1.33
CA SER A 5 -2.92 23.87 1.87
C SER A 5 -2.91 22.84 3.00
N TRP A 6 -2.85 23.35 4.23
CA TRP A 6 -2.98 22.58 5.46
C TRP A 6 -4.42 22.07 5.58
N GLN A 7 -4.63 20.76 5.43
CA GLN A 7 -5.92 20.12 5.70
C GLN A 7 -5.82 19.39 7.04
N GLY A 8 -6.24 20.09 8.10
CA GLY A 8 -6.53 19.49 9.39
C GLY A 8 -7.87 18.76 9.32
N HIS A 9 -7.88 17.48 9.70
CA HIS A 9 -9.10 16.74 10.00
C HIS A 9 -9.12 16.45 11.49
N ALA A 10 -9.97 17.19 12.20
CA ALA A 10 -10.36 16.92 13.58
C ALA A 10 -11.50 15.89 13.59
N GLY A 11 -11.42 14.91 14.49
CA GLY A 11 -12.52 13.98 14.77
C GLY A 11 -12.01 12.62 15.25
N GLY A 12 -12.02 12.40 16.56
CA GLY A 12 -11.59 11.15 17.17
C GLY A 12 -12.63 10.04 17.05
N LEU A 13 -12.14 8.79 16.94
CA LEU A 13 -12.58 7.56 17.61
C LEU A 13 -12.00 6.34 16.86
N LEU A 14 -11.24 5.53 17.62
CA LEU A 14 -10.78 4.18 17.30
C LEU A 14 -9.77 4.06 16.13
N PHE A 15 -8.49 3.92 16.47
CA PHE A 15 -7.52 3.20 15.65
C PHE A 15 -7.93 1.72 15.56
N LEU A 16 -9.00 1.43 14.83
CA LEU A 16 -9.20 0.10 14.28
C LEU A 16 -8.19 -0.05 13.18
N TYR A 17 -7.07 -0.67 13.55
CA TYR A 17 -6.16 -1.41 12.69
C TYR A 17 -6.98 -2.41 11.87
N SER A 18 -7.66 -1.91 10.84
CA SER A 18 -8.34 -2.72 9.83
C SER A 18 -7.32 -3.14 8.78
N THR A 19 -6.24 -3.79 9.22
CA THR A 19 -5.47 -4.65 8.31
C THR A 19 -6.22 -5.96 8.19
N GLY A 20 -7.06 -6.07 7.17
CA GLY A 20 -7.79 -7.31 6.99
C GLY A 20 -8.20 -7.58 5.56
N LEU A 21 -8.95 -6.67 4.95
CA LEU A 21 -9.85 -7.12 3.88
C LEU A 21 -10.09 -6.09 2.77
N SER A 22 -9.13 -5.22 2.48
CA SER A 22 -9.18 -4.52 1.20
C SER A 22 -8.45 -5.37 0.16
N ARG A 23 -9.10 -5.62 -0.96
CA ARG A 23 -8.45 -5.90 -2.24
C ARG A 23 -7.63 -4.64 -2.58
N ILE A 24 -6.50 -4.44 -1.89
CA ILE A 24 -5.82 -3.14 -1.81
C ILE A 24 -5.12 -2.93 -3.15
N ARG A 25 -5.75 -2.14 -4.02
CA ARG A 25 -5.01 -1.33 -4.98
C ARG A 25 -4.26 -0.27 -4.16
N GLY A 26 -3.22 -0.72 -3.49
CA GLY A 26 -2.35 0.11 -2.67
C GLY A 26 -1.42 0.81 -3.64
N SER A 27 -1.23 2.11 -3.46
CA SER A 27 -0.17 2.77 -4.19
C SER A 27 1.16 2.05 -3.87
N PRO A 28 2.17 2.09 -4.77
CA PRO A 28 3.46 1.46 -4.52
C PRO A 28 4.03 1.77 -3.13
N GLN A 29 3.83 3.00 -2.67
CA GLN A 29 4.24 3.49 -1.37
C GLN A 29 3.55 2.79 -0.19
N ASP A 30 2.33 2.29 -0.35
CA ASP A 30 1.65 1.45 0.66
C ASP A 30 2.29 0.07 0.76
N CYS A 31 2.61 -0.54 -0.38
CA CYS A 31 3.32 -1.83 -0.44
C CYS A 31 4.65 -1.74 0.29
N GLU A 32 5.45 -0.70 -0.01
CA GLU A 32 6.74 -0.44 0.62
C GLU A 32 6.60 -0.15 2.13
N ARG A 33 5.63 0.68 2.53
CA ARG A 33 5.37 0.98 3.95
C ARG A 33 4.98 -0.26 4.76
N ARG A 34 4.36 -1.26 4.12
CA ARG A 34 4.01 -2.55 4.72
C ARG A 34 5.18 -3.54 4.77
N GLY A 35 6.36 -3.14 4.29
CA GLY A 35 7.53 -4.00 4.19
C GLY A 35 7.49 -4.98 3.02
N GLY A 36 6.72 -4.67 1.97
CA GLY A 36 6.77 -5.35 0.68
C GLY A 36 7.52 -4.55 -0.37
N PHE A 37 7.57 -5.06 -1.59
CA PHE A 37 8.12 -4.37 -2.76
C PHE A 37 7.27 -4.64 -4.00
N CYS A 38 7.30 -3.74 -4.97
CA CYS A 38 6.62 -3.94 -6.25
C CYS A 38 7.55 -4.67 -7.22
N SER A 39 7.04 -5.73 -7.87
CA SER A 39 7.77 -6.51 -8.87
C SER A 39 6.97 -6.66 -10.14
N HIS A 40 7.61 -6.42 -11.29
CA HIS A 40 6.98 -6.54 -12.61
C HIS A 40 6.73 -8.01 -12.95
N GLY A 41 5.49 -8.35 -13.33
CA GLY A 41 5.11 -9.63 -13.93
C GLY A 41 4.94 -10.77 -12.92
N SER A 42 5.83 -10.90 -11.94
CA SER A 42 5.72 -11.92 -10.89
C SER A 42 6.57 -11.60 -9.66
N CYS A 43 6.27 -12.25 -8.53
CA CYS A 43 7.11 -12.22 -7.34
C CYS A 43 8.24 -13.25 -7.44
N PRO A 44 9.45 -12.95 -6.91
CA PRO A 44 10.56 -13.89 -6.91
C PRO A 44 10.24 -15.15 -6.08
N PRO A 45 10.96 -16.26 -6.32
CA PRO A 45 10.73 -17.52 -5.59
C PRO A 45 10.91 -17.32 -4.09
N GLY A 46 9.98 -17.89 -3.31
CA GLY A 46 9.95 -17.72 -1.85
C GLY A 46 9.23 -16.45 -1.37
N ILE A 47 8.67 -15.63 -2.27
CA ILE A 47 7.91 -14.41 -1.92
C ILE A 47 6.51 -14.46 -2.53
N GLY A 48 5.49 -14.19 -1.71
CA GLY A 48 4.08 -14.24 -2.11
C GLY A 48 3.57 -12.93 -2.70
N ARG A 49 2.64 -13.02 -3.65
CA ARG A 49 1.86 -11.88 -4.13
C ARG A 49 0.75 -11.56 -3.12
N VAL A 50 0.76 -10.33 -2.60
CA VAL A 50 -0.23 -9.85 -1.63
C VAL A 50 -1.11 -8.72 -2.19
N GLY A 51 -0.75 -8.14 -3.33
CA GLY A 51 -1.50 -7.06 -3.96
C GLY A 51 -1.02 -6.70 -5.36
N ILE A 52 -1.44 -5.52 -5.84
CA ILE A 52 -1.10 -4.98 -7.15
C ILE A 52 -0.67 -3.52 -6.97
N CYS A 53 0.52 -3.17 -7.42
CA CYS A 53 1.02 -1.80 -7.43
C CYS A 53 0.57 -1.04 -8.70
N SER A 54 0.62 -1.72 -9.86
CA SER A 54 0.23 -1.21 -11.19
C SER A 54 -0.28 -2.36 -12.06
N GLU A 55 -0.77 -2.08 -13.27
CA GLU A 55 -1.37 -3.09 -14.16
C GLU A 55 -0.50 -4.35 -14.35
N GLN A 56 0.83 -4.19 -14.38
CA GLN A 56 1.79 -5.28 -14.54
C GLN A 56 2.71 -5.46 -13.32
N ASP A 57 2.58 -4.64 -12.28
CA ASP A 57 3.42 -4.68 -11.09
C ASP A 57 2.64 -5.22 -9.89
N PHE A 58 3.20 -6.26 -9.26
CA PHE A 58 2.59 -6.94 -8.14
C PHE A 58 3.27 -6.54 -6.84
N CYS A 59 2.47 -6.35 -5.79
CA CYS A 59 3.00 -6.16 -4.45
C CYS A 59 3.40 -7.53 -3.89
N CYS A 60 4.69 -7.69 -3.62
CA CYS A 60 5.34 -8.91 -3.17
C CYS A 60 5.78 -8.78 -1.71
N ARG A 61 5.51 -9.80 -0.89
CA ARG A 61 5.91 -9.87 0.51
C ARG A 61 6.13 -11.32 0.94
N THR A 62 7.16 -11.57 1.76
CA THR A 62 7.39 -12.86 2.42
C THR A 62 6.29 -13.16 3.41
#